data_AF-A0A4V1SM85-F1
#
_entry.id   AF-A0A4V1SM85-F1
#
_cell.length_a   1.000
_cell.length_b   1.000
_cell.length_c   1.000
_cell.angle_alpha   90.00
_cell.angle_beta   90.00
_cell.angle_gamma   90.00
#
_symmetry.space_group_name_H-M   'P 1'
#
loop_
_entity.id
_entity.type
_entity.pdbx_description
1 polymer ?
#
loop_
_entity_poly.entity_id
_entity_poly.type
_entity_poly.pdbx_seq_one_letter_code
_entity_poly.pdbx_strand_id
1 'polypeptide(L)'
;VEGFEVEPENGKDIYTTLDVNMQDAAETSLLKMMLQSEAQYGTCILMETATGKIKAMANLGRRPDGTYWEDDNYALRVTEPGSTIKLVTLLSVLDKGSSKMDDLVEVGSAGRKNSKRSVS
;
A
#
# COMPACT_ATOMS: atom_id res chain seq x y z
N VAL A 1 32.38 -44.59 -22.01
CA VAL A 1 31.67 -43.30 -22.00
C VAL A 1 32.19 -42.57 -20.78
N GLU A 2 33.14 -41.66 -20.98
CA GLU A 2 33.68 -40.85 -19.89
C GLU A 2 32.57 -39.93 -19.39
N GLY A 3 32.30 -39.99 -18.08
CA GLY A 3 31.29 -39.17 -17.43
C GLY A 3 31.79 -37.73 -17.34
N PHE A 4 30.98 -36.78 -17.77
CA PHE A 4 31.23 -35.37 -17.52
C PHE A 4 30.86 -35.07 -16.07
N GLU A 5 31.86 -35.00 -15.20
CA GLU A 5 31.72 -34.46 -13.85
C GLU A 5 31.87 -32.94 -13.93
N VAL A 6 30.82 -32.21 -13.52
CA VAL A 6 30.80 -30.75 -13.50
C VAL A 6 30.91 -30.32 -12.05
N GLU A 7 31.95 -29.54 -11.72
CA GLU A 7 32.16 -29.00 -10.38
C GLU A 7 31.02 -28.05 -9.97
N PRO A 8 30.51 -28.12 -8.73
CA PRO A 8 29.43 -27.25 -8.28
C PRO A 8 29.92 -25.80 -8.16
N GLU A 9 29.17 -24.88 -8.78
CA GLU A 9 29.39 -23.44 -8.60
C GLU A 9 28.63 -22.93 -7.36
N ASN A 10 29.29 -22.12 -6.55
CA ASN A 10 28.66 -21.55 -5.37
C ASN A 10 27.55 -20.57 -5.75
N GLY A 11 26.47 -20.56 -4.97
CA GLY A 11 25.38 -19.60 -5.13
C GLY A 11 25.86 -18.15 -4.95
N LYS A 12 25.13 -17.19 -5.52
CA LYS A 12 25.41 -15.76 -5.38
C LYS A 12 24.64 -15.18 -4.19
N ASP A 13 25.26 -14.21 -3.52
CA ASP A 13 24.60 -13.43 -2.45
C ASP A 13 23.57 -12.45 -3.02
N ILE A 14 22.49 -12.24 -2.27
CA ILE A 14 21.43 -11.27 -2.57
C ILE A 14 21.55 -10.10 -1.60
N TYR A 15 21.82 -8.91 -2.11
CA TYR A 15 21.80 -7.66 -1.34
C TYR A 15 20.50 -6.92 -1.58
N THR A 16 19.79 -6.60 -0.50
CA THR A 16 18.51 -5.88 -0.57
C THR A 16 18.68 -4.41 -0.17
N THR A 17 17.67 -3.59 -0.45
CA THR A 17 17.62 -2.20 0.02
C THR A 17 17.05 -2.08 1.44
N LEU A 18 16.57 -3.19 2.01
CA LEU A 18 15.89 -3.23 3.29
C LEU A 18 16.87 -2.92 4.43
N ASP A 19 16.41 -2.10 5.37
CA ASP A 19 17.09 -1.81 6.62
C ASP A 19 16.38 -2.57 7.74
N VAL A 20 17.11 -3.45 8.44
CA VAL A 20 16.54 -4.36 9.45
C VAL A 20 15.87 -3.59 10.60
N ASN A 21 16.42 -2.43 10.99
CA ASN A 21 15.84 -1.64 12.07
C ASN A 21 14.53 -0.98 11.64
N MET A 22 14.48 -0.50 10.38
CA MET A 22 13.26 0.09 9.83
C MET A 22 12.18 -0.97 9.58
N GLN A 23 12.59 -2.18 9.18
CA GLN A 23 11.70 -3.31 8.99
C GLN A 23 10.99 -3.69 10.30
N ASP A 24 11.74 -3.88 11.38
CA ASP A 24 11.18 -4.19 12.71
C ASP A 24 10.19 -3.11 13.20
N ALA A 25 10.54 -1.84 12.98
CA ALA A 25 9.66 -0.72 13.31
C ALA A 25 8.36 -0.71 12.49
N ALA A 26 8.45 -1.02 11.18
CA ALA A 26 7.30 -1.07 10.28
C ALA A 26 6.36 -2.25 10.63
N GLU A 27 6.91 -3.44 10.85
CA GLU A 27 6.16 -4.63 11.27
C GLU A 27 5.47 -4.40 12.62
N THR A 28 6.18 -3.87 13.62
CA THR A 28 5.61 -3.57 14.94
C THR A 28 4.46 -2.56 14.84
N SER A 29 4.63 -1.52 14.04
CA SER A 29 3.61 -0.49 13.86
C SER A 29 2.39 -1.03 13.13
N LEU A 30 2.61 -1.80 12.06
CA LEU A 30 1.54 -2.46 11.32
C LEU A 30 0.76 -3.43 12.21
N LEU A 31 1.45 -4.30 12.96
CA LEU A 31 0.82 -5.26 13.87
C LEU A 31 -0.08 -4.56 14.89
N LYS A 32 0.39 -3.46 15.51
CA LYS A 32 -0.43 -2.68 16.45
C LYS A 32 -1.73 -2.18 15.79
N MET A 33 -1.64 -1.66 14.57
CA MET A 33 -2.82 -1.20 13.83
C MET A 33 -3.75 -2.34 13.42
N MET A 34 -3.21 -3.49 13.01
CA MET A 34 -3.99 -4.68 12.67
C MET A 34 -4.74 -5.22 13.89
N LEU A 35 -4.10 -5.25 15.06
CA LEU A 35 -4.75 -5.66 16.32
C LEU A 35 -5.88 -4.70 16.72
N GLN A 36 -5.70 -3.39 16.55
CA GLN A 36 -6.71 -2.39 16.89
C GLN A 36 -7.90 -2.37 15.92
N SER A 37 -7.64 -2.58 14.62
CA SER A 37 -8.65 -2.48 13.56
C SER A 37 -9.30 -3.82 13.21
N GLU A 38 -8.70 -4.94 13.65
CA GLU A 38 -9.15 -6.29 13.33
C GLU A 38 -9.22 -6.58 11.81
N ALA A 39 -8.42 -5.87 11.01
CA ALA A 39 -8.40 -5.97 9.56
C ALA A 39 -7.98 -7.38 9.08
N GLN A 40 -8.48 -7.77 7.90
CA GLN A 40 -8.16 -9.09 7.33
C GLN A 40 -6.72 -9.18 6.84
N TYR A 41 -6.20 -8.09 6.30
CA TYR A 41 -4.79 -7.95 5.93
C TYR A 41 -4.39 -6.48 5.94
N GLY A 42 -3.09 -6.22 6.01
CA GLY A 42 -2.53 -4.88 5.94
C GLY A 42 -1.10 -4.90 5.43
N THR A 43 -0.69 -3.76 4.88
CA THR A 43 0.63 -3.56 4.31
C THR A 43 1.20 -2.24 4.79
N CYS A 44 2.50 -2.22 5.12
CA CYS A 44 3.27 -1.01 5.37
C CYS A 44 4.51 -1.01 4.49
N ILE A 45 4.73 0.07 3.73
CA ILE A 45 5.91 0.25 2.87
C ILE A 45 6.59 1.55 3.27
N LEU A 46 7.88 1.49 3.54
CA LEU A 46 8.73 2.66 3.77
C LEU A 46 9.68 2.82 2.59
N MET A 47 9.63 3.98 1.95
CA MET A 47 10.44 4.31 0.78
C MET A 47 11.25 5.59 1.01
N GLU A 48 12.52 5.57 0.64
CA GLU A 48 13.34 6.77 0.55
C GLU A 48 12.90 7.60 -0.66
N THR A 49 12.42 8.83 -0.43
CA THR A 49 11.82 9.67 -1.49
C THR A 49 12.80 10.07 -2.58
N ALA A 50 14.06 10.31 -2.23
CA ALA A 50 15.08 10.77 -3.18
C ALA A 50 15.52 9.68 -4.17
N THR A 51 15.56 8.41 -3.72
CA THR A 51 16.12 7.29 -4.50
C THR A 51 15.07 6.30 -4.96
N GLY A 52 13.87 6.33 -4.36
CA GLY A 52 12.83 5.31 -4.55
C GLY A 52 13.15 3.97 -3.91
N LYS A 53 14.25 3.84 -3.15
CA LYS A 53 14.62 2.57 -2.51
C LYS A 53 13.65 2.23 -1.40
N ILE A 54 13.12 1.01 -1.44
CA ILE A 54 12.30 0.46 -0.34
C ILE A 54 13.21 0.10 0.83
N LYS A 55 12.98 0.75 1.96
CA LYS A 55 13.75 0.54 3.19
C LYS A 55 13.08 -0.46 4.14
N ALA A 56 11.76 -0.59 4.06
CA ALA A 56 10.99 -1.61 4.77
C ALA A 56 9.72 -1.96 3.99
N MET A 57 9.28 -3.20 4.08
CA MET A 57 8.01 -3.68 3.53
C MET A 57 7.47 -4.79 4.43
N ALA A 58 6.35 -4.55 5.10
CA ALA A 58 5.71 -5.49 6.01
C ALA A 58 4.30 -5.82 5.51
N ASN A 59 3.91 -7.09 5.59
CA ASN A 59 2.62 -7.58 5.11
C ASN A 59 2.02 -8.55 6.13
N LEU A 60 0.87 -8.25 6.72
CA LEU A 60 0.25 -9.11 7.72
C LEU A 60 -1.15 -9.52 7.29
N GLY A 61 -1.42 -10.82 7.31
CA GLY A 61 -2.74 -11.42 7.14
C GLY A 61 -3.28 -11.97 8.45
N ARG A 62 -4.59 -11.87 8.66
CA ARG A 62 -5.28 -12.42 9.85
C ARG A 62 -5.48 -13.92 9.69
N ARG A 63 -5.06 -14.68 10.68
CA ARG A 63 -5.27 -16.13 10.76
C ARG A 63 -6.62 -16.47 11.40
N PRO A 64 -7.16 -17.69 11.20
CA PRO A 64 -8.43 -18.11 11.80
C PRO A 64 -8.46 -18.06 13.32
N ASP A 65 -7.31 -18.17 13.99
CA ASP A 65 -7.16 -18.06 15.44
C ASP A 65 -7.08 -16.60 15.94
N GLY A 66 -7.19 -15.63 15.03
CA GLY A 66 -7.12 -14.20 15.34
C GLY A 66 -5.72 -13.61 15.42
N THR A 67 -4.67 -14.43 15.25
CA THR A 67 -3.28 -13.97 15.18
C THR A 67 -2.96 -13.36 13.80
N TYR A 68 -1.80 -12.71 13.68
CA TYR A 68 -1.33 -12.12 12.44
C TYR A 68 -0.01 -12.75 12.01
N TRP A 69 0.15 -12.98 10.71
CA TRP A 69 1.36 -13.57 10.14
C TRP A 69 1.61 -13.06 8.71
N GLU A 70 2.86 -13.08 8.27
CA GLU A 70 3.22 -12.82 6.87
C GLU A 70 2.91 -14.05 6.00
N ASP A 71 1.73 -14.08 5.39
CA ASP A 71 1.27 -15.21 4.57
C ASP A 71 1.15 -14.92 3.08
N ASP A 72 1.18 -13.65 2.68
CA ASP A 72 1.20 -13.19 1.30
C ASP A 72 1.89 -11.82 1.21
N ASN A 73 2.42 -11.48 0.03
CA ASN A 73 2.92 -10.13 -0.24
C ASN A 73 1.78 -9.24 -0.76
N TYR A 74 0.90 -8.84 0.17
CA TYR A 74 -0.27 -8.00 -0.14
C TYR A 74 0.09 -6.68 -0.84
N ALA A 75 1.31 -6.17 -0.66
CA ALA A 75 1.82 -4.98 -1.35
C ALA A 75 1.76 -5.08 -2.88
N LEU A 76 1.85 -6.30 -3.42
CA LEU A 76 1.87 -6.55 -4.87
C LEU A 76 0.48 -6.86 -5.43
N ARG A 77 -0.55 -6.92 -4.58
CA ARG A 77 -1.92 -7.16 -5.02
C ARG A 77 -2.55 -5.89 -5.55
N VAL A 78 -3.30 -6.04 -6.64
CA VAL A 78 -4.10 -4.93 -7.19
C VAL A 78 -5.29 -4.68 -6.28
N THR A 79 -5.44 -3.45 -5.82
CA THR A 79 -6.62 -2.96 -5.09
C THR A 79 -7.05 -1.62 -5.66
N GLU A 80 -8.33 -1.29 -5.55
CA GLU A 80 -8.82 0.03 -5.89
C GLU A 80 -8.23 1.06 -4.88
N PRO A 81 -7.51 2.09 -5.35
CA PRO A 81 -6.82 3.04 -4.46
C PRO A 81 -7.79 3.99 -3.73
N GLY A 82 -9.05 4.05 -4.15
CA GLY A 82 -10.06 4.93 -3.57
C GLY A 82 -9.60 6.39 -3.57
N SER A 83 -9.85 7.12 -2.48
CA SER A 83 -9.48 8.54 -2.38
C SER A 83 -7.97 8.82 -2.38
N THR A 84 -7.11 7.81 -2.23
CA THR A 84 -5.64 8.03 -2.23
C THR A 84 -5.11 8.48 -3.59
N ILE A 85 -5.81 8.12 -4.69
CA ILE A 85 -5.45 8.55 -6.06
C ILE A 85 -5.66 10.05 -6.29
N LYS A 86 -6.49 10.72 -5.47
CA LYS A 86 -6.86 12.14 -5.66
C LYS A 86 -5.64 13.06 -5.70
N LEU A 87 -4.54 12.70 -5.03
CA LEU A 87 -3.30 13.48 -5.10
C LEU A 87 -2.75 13.54 -6.53
N VAL A 88 -2.73 12.40 -7.24
CA VAL A 88 -2.27 12.34 -8.63
C VAL A 88 -3.20 13.16 -9.54
N THR A 89 -4.52 13.04 -9.32
CA THR A 89 -5.51 13.84 -10.05
C THR A 89 -5.30 15.34 -9.82
N LEU A 90 -5.09 15.76 -8.57
CA LEU A 90 -4.84 17.15 -8.21
C LEU A 90 -3.55 17.68 -8.87
N LEU A 91 -2.44 16.93 -8.77
CA LEU A 91 -1.18 17.29 -9.43
C LEU A 91 -1.37 17.45 -10.94
N SER A 92 -2.17 16.58 -11.58
CA SER A 92 -2.45 16.66 -13.02
C SER A 92 -3.22 17.94 -13.41
N VAL A 93 -4.12 18.42 -12.55
CA VAL A 93 -4.88 19.66 -12.79
C VAL A 93 -3.99 20.89 -12.62
N LEU A 94 -3.14 20.88 -11.58
CA LEU A 94 -2.20 21.97 -11.30
C LEU A 94 -1.11 22.07 -12.38
N ASP A 95 -0.59 20.94 -12.84
CA ASP A 95 0.43 20.87 -13.90
C ASP A 95 -0.08 21.40 -15.24
N LYS A 96 -1.37 21.13 -15.56
CA LYS A 96 -2.04 21.72 -16.74
C LYS A 96 -2.25 23.23 -16.64
N GLY A 97 -2.05 23.83 -15.46
CA GLY A 97 -2.28 25.26 -15.21
C GLY A 97 -3.75 25.70 -15.31
N SER A 98 -4.69 24.75 -15.39
CA SER A 98 -6.13 25.03 -15.51
C SER A 98 -6.78 25.45 -14.20
N SER A 99 -6.10 25.24 -13.07
CA SER A 99 -6.56 25.67 -11.75
C SER A 99 -5.36 25.96 -10.84
N LYS A 100 -5.59 26.78 -9.81
CA LYS A 100 -4.65 27.14 -8.75
C LYS A 100 -5.07 26.53 -7.42
N MET A 101 -4.16 26.53 -6.45
CA MET A 101 -4.39 25.97 -5.12
C MET A 101 -5.50 26.70 -4.34
N ASP A 102 -5.70 27.98 -4.62
CA ASP A 102 -6.65 28.87 -3.97
C ASP A 102 -7.95 29.05 -4.74
N ASP A 103 -8.12 28.35 -5.88
CA ASP A 103 -9.36 28.40 -6.63
C ASP A 103 -10.50 27.75 -5.85
N LEU A 104 -11.64 28.45 -5.79
CA LEU A 104 -12.87 27.89 -5.26
C LEU A 104 -13.51 26.99 -6.31
N VAL A 105 -13.87 25.77 -5.90
CA VAL A 105 -14.53 24.80 -6.76
C VAL A 105 -15.92 24.52 -6.21
N GLU A 106 -16.95 24.69 -7.04
CA GLU A 106 -18.30 24.30 -6.68
C GLU A 106 -18.41 22.77 -6.68
N VAL A 107 -18.40 22.18 -5.49
CA VAL A 107 -18.75 20.77 -5.32
C VAL A 107 -20.27 20.67 -5.32
N GLY A 108 -20.85 20.07 -6.36
CA GLY A 108 -22.31 19.99 -6.53
C GLY A 108 -23.04 19.52 -5.27
N SER A 109 -24.29 19.97 -5.09
CA SER A 109 -25.05 19.71 -3.86
C SER A 109 -25.23 18.22 -3.59
N ALA A 110 -24.47 17.67 -2.64
CA ALA A 110 -24.66 16.31 -2.16
C ALA A 110 -26.04 16.18 -1.49
N GLY A 111 -26.99 15.54 -2.19
CA GLY A 111 -28.20 14.94 -1.59
C GLY A 111 -29.45 15.84 -1.45
N ARG A 112 -30.17 16.11 -2.54
CA ARG A 112 -31.64 16.32 -2.45
C ARG A 112 -32.37 15.03 -2.79
N LYS A 113 -32.64 14.20 -1.78
CA LYS A 113 -33.65 13.14 -1.90
C LYS A 113 -35.03 13.79 -1.82
N ASN A 114 -35.61 14.14 -2.97
CA ASN A 114 -37.01 14.57 -3.05
C ASN A 114 -37.92 13.40 -2.66
N SER A 115 -38.21 13.27 -1.37
CA SER A 115 -39.33 12.46 -0.88
C SER A 115 -40.62 13.13 -1.30
N LYS A 116 -41.11 12.83 -2.51
CA LYS A 116 -42.53 13.00 -2.83
C LYS A 116 -43.30 12.01 -1.95
N ARG A 117 -43.73 12.46 -0.76
CA ARG A 117 -44.83 11.82 -0.03
C ARG A 117 -46.10 12.12 -0.82
N SER A 118 -46.48 11.18 -1.69
CA SER A 118 -47.84 11.15 -2.25
C SER A 118 -48.78 10.85 -1.10
N VAL A 119 -49.71 11.76 -0.87
CA VAL A 119 -50.84 11.60 0.03
C VAL A 119 -51.75 10.51 -0.55
N SER A 120 -52.20 9.61 0.31
CA SER A 120 -53.47 8.88 0.20
C SER A 120 -53.96 8.66 1.62
#